data_AF-A0A6A8Q835-F1
#
_entry.id   AF-A0A6A8Q835-F1
#
_cell.length_a   1.000
_cell.length_b   1.000
_cell.length_c   1.000
_cell.angle_alpha   90.00
_cell.angle_beta   90.00
_cell.angle_gamma   90.00
#
_symmetry.space_group_name_H-M   'P 1'
#
loop_
_entity.id
_entity.type
_entity.pdbx_description
1 polymer ?
#
loop_
_entity_poly.entity_id
_entity_poly.type
_entity_poly.pdbx_seq_one_letter_code
_entity_poly.pdbx_strand_id
1 'polypeptide(L)'
;MSLPIEKAVEVVKQNLSEVCTVQEWADVMGFKSSRQFSKNFRDHYGVRPSKKITQIKIERVKMLINESEEVKHFIIANEIGLPDEQALYKFMKYHTGQSPSGIRQV
;
A
#
# COMPACT_ATOMS: atom_id res chain seq x y z
N MET A 1 -19.91 -0.48 13.05
CA MET A 1 -19.15 0.55 13.79
C MET A 1 -17.84 0.76 13.05
N SER A 2 -17.34 1.99 12.95
CA SER A 2 -16.01 2.23 12.37
C SER A 2 -14.91 1.89 13.39
N LEU A 3 -13.79 1.37 12.91
CA LEU A 3 -12.59 1.12 13.71
C LEU A 3 -11.91 2.45 14.11
N PRO A 4 -11.18 2.49 15.24
CA PRO A 4 -10.38 3.64 15.63
C PRO A 4 -9.34 4.01 14.56
N ILE A 5 -9.14 5.31 14.30
CA ILE A 5 -8.26 5.76 13.23
C ILE A 5 -6.80 5.34 13.44
N GLU A 6 -6.37 5.18 14.70
CA GLU A 6 -5.05 4.70 15.11
C GLU A 6 -4.72 3.30 14.55
N LYS A 7 -5.74 2.47 14.30
CA LYS A 7 -5.59 1.13 13.71
C LYS A 7 -5.50 1.14 12.19
N ALA A 8 -5.73 2.28 11.52
CA ALA A 8 -5.87 2.31 10.07
C ALA A 8 -4.64 1.79 9.33
N VAL A 9 -3.44 2.13 9.81
CA VAL A 9 -2.18 1.68 9.21
C VAL A 9 -1.94 0.18 9.42
N GLU A 10 -2.32 -0.37 10.58
CA GLU A 10 -2.21 -1.81 10.84
C GLU A 10 -3.17 -2.60 9.95
N VAL A 11 -4.43 -2.15 9.89
CA VAL A 11 -5.48 -2.78 9.08
C VAL A 11 -5.10 -2.81 7.60
N VAL A 12 -4.60 -1.71 7.03
CA VAL A 12 -4.22 -1.72 5.60
C VAL A 12 -3.01 -2.62 5.33
N LYS A 13 -2.05 -2.72 6.25
CA LYS A 13 -0.88 -3.59 6.11
C LYS A 13 -1.28 -5.07 6.05
N GLN A 14 -2.31 -5.47 6.80
CA GLN A 14 -2.84 -6.84 6.80
C GLN A 14 -3.70 -7.16 5.55
N ASN A 15 -4.14 -6.13 4.81
CA ASN A 15 -5.08 -6.27 3.68
C ASN A 15 -4.57 -5.56 2.42
N LEU A 16 -3.24 -5.52 2.18
CA LEU A 16 -2.64 -4.73 1.09
C LEU A 16 -3.06 -5.18 -0.32
N SER A 17 -3.38 -6.47 -0.48
CA SER A 17 -3.87 -7.05 -1.72
C SER A 17 -5.30 -6.61 -2.05
N GLU A 18 -6.11 -6.35 -1.02
CA GLU A 18 -7.54 -6.03 -1.14
C GLU A 18 -7.79 -4.52 -1.11
N VAL A 19 -6.89 -3.74 -0.50
CA VAL A 19 -7.02 -2.29 -0.38
C VAL A 19 -6.16 -1.60 -1.44
N CYS A 20 -6.79 -1.17 -2.53
CA CYS A 20 -6.15 -0.46 -3.64
C CYS A 20 -6.51 1.03 -3.68
N THR A 21 -7.63 1.40 -3.07
CA THR A 21 -8.19 2.74 -3.07
C THR A 21 -8.48 3.23 -1.65
N VAL A 22 -8.63 4.54 -1.51
CA VAL A 22 -9.02 5.15 -0.23
C VAL A 22 -10.45 4.75 0.17
N GLN A 23 -11.29 4.43 -0.81
CA GLN A 23 -12.65 3.96 -0.55
C GLN A 23 -12.63 2.56 0.06
N GLU A 24 -11.92 1.61 -0.54
CA GLU A 24 -11.75 0.26 0.03
C GLU A 24 -11.12 0.33 1.44
N TRP A 25 -10.16 1.24 1.66
CA TRP A 25 -9.57 1.42 2.99
C TRP A 25 -10.62 1.92 4.00
N ALA A 26 -11.46 2.87 3.59
CA ALA A 26 -12.56 3.34 4.41
C ALA A 26 -13.56 2.21 4.71
N ASP A 27 -13.86 1.37 3.72
CA ASP A 27 -14.81 0.26 3.83
C ASP A 27 -14.30 -0.81 4.81
N VAL A 28 -13.03 -1.24 4.69
CA VAL A 28 -12.40 -2.19 5.64
C VAL A 28 -12.36 -1.60 7.07
N MET A 29 -12.22 -0.27 7.18
CA MET A 29 -12.29 0.44 8.47
C MET A 29 -13.72 0.66 8.98
N GLY A 30 -14.75 0.27 8.23
CA GLY A 30 -16.16 0.45 8.60
C GLY A 30 -16.69 1.88 8.48
N PHE A 31 -16.01 2.75 7.72
CA PHE A 31 -16.47 4.11 7.41
C PHE A 31 -17.41 4.09 6.21
N LYS A 32 -18.56 4.76 6.32
CA LYS A 32 -19.53 4.88 5.21
C LYS A 32 -19.08 5.83 4.09
N SER A 33 -18.01 6.58 4.31
CA SER A 33 -17.54 7.60 3.37
C SER A 33 -16.03 7.74 3.42
N SER A 34 -15.37 7.57 2.28
CA SER A 34 -13.95 7.89 2.10
C SER A 34 -13.60 9.33 2.45
N ARG A 35 -14.53 10.27 2.31
CA ARG A 35 -14.33 11.68 2.69
C ARG A 35 -14.17 11.82 4.21
N GLN A 36 -15.06 11.18 4.98
CA GLN A 36 -15.00 11.19 6.43
C GLN A 36 -13.73 10.50 6.92
N PHE A 37 -13.44 9.31 6.38
CA PHE A 37 -12.21 8.59 6.67
C PHE A 37 -10.98 9.44 6.36
N SER A 38 -10.91 10.06 5.18
CA SER A 38 -9.77 10.88 4.77
C SER A 38 -9.54 12.09 5.67
N LYS A 39 -10.63 12.72 6.14
CA LYS A 39 -10.54 13.82 7.11
C LYS A 39 -9.93 13.31 8.42
N ASN A 40 -10.54 12.30 9.04
CA ASN A 40 -10.08 11.74 10.31
C ASN A 40 -8.63 11.24 10.24
N PHE A 41 -8.28 10.55 9.15
CA PHE A 41 -6.94 10.05 8.90
C PHE A 41 -5.92 11.19 8.82
N ARG A 42 -6.22 12.25 8.07
CA ARG A 42 -5.33 13.39 7.93
C ARG A 42 -5.19 14.16 9.25
N ASP A 43 -6.29 14.32 9.98
CA ASP A 43 -6.29 15.01 11.27
C ASP A 43 -5.43 14.25 12.30
N HIS A 44 -5.37 12.91 12.21
CA HIS A 44 -4.56 12.07 13.09
C HIS A 44 -3.09 11.89 12.62
N TYR A 45 -2.87 11.56 11.35
CA TYR A 45 -1.53 11.21 10.81
C TYR A 45 -0.83 12.36 10.07
N GLY A 46 -1.48 13.50 9.88
CA GLY A 46 -0.92 14.66 9.15
C GLY A 46 -0.75 14.46 7.64
N VAL A 47 -1.10 13.29 7.10
CA VAL A 47 -0.92 12.95 5.67
C VAL A 47 -2.22 12.41 5.07
N ARG A 48 -2.36 12.53 3.74
CA ARG A 48 -3.53 11.96 3.04
C ARG A 48 -3.45 10.42 3.00
N PRO A 49 -4.56 9.70 3.16
CA PRO A 49 -4.57 8.23 3.08
C PRO A 49 -3.98 7.72 1.76
N SER A 50 -4.35 8.33 0.61
CA SER A 50 -3.81 7.94 -0.70
C SER A 50 -2.29 7.98 -0.76
N LYS A 51 -1.66 8.99 -0.15
CA LYS A 51 -0.20 9.07 -0.06
C LYS A 51 0.35 7.98 0.87
N LYS A 52 -0.32 7.73 1.99
CA LYS A 52 0.15 6.76 2.99
C LYS A 52 0.05 5.33 2.49
N ILE A 53 -1.01 4.94 1.80
CA ILE A 53 -1.14 3.59 1.23
C ILE A 53 -0.07 3.34 0.18
N THR A 54 0.19 4.30 -0.71
CA THR A 54 1.31 4.22 -1.67
C THR A 54 2.64 4.02 -0.96
N GLN A 55 2.91 4.78 0.10
CA GLN A 55 4.14 4.62 0.88
C GLN A 55 4.26 3.22 1.48
N ILE A 56 3.18 2.70 2.07
CA ILE A 56 3.17 1.35 2.66
C ILE A 56 3.42 0.29 1.59
N LYS A 57 2.80 0.40 0.40
CA LYS A 57 3.04 -0.52 -0.71
C LYS A 57 4.50 -0.50 -1.16
N ILE A 58 5.11 0.68 -1.30
CA ILE A 58 6.54 0.81 -1.65
C ILE A 58 7.43 0.18 -0.58
N GLU A 59 7.16 0.45 0.69
CA GLU A 59 7.92 -0.15 1.81
C GLU A 59 7.81 -1.68 1.79
N ARG A 60 6.61 -2.23 1.58
CA ARG A 60 6.40 -3.68 1.46
C ARG A 60 7.15 -4.29 0.29
N VAL A 61 7.11 -3.66 -0.89
CA VAL A 61 7.87 -4.12 -2.07
C VAL A 61 9.37 -4.15 -1.76
N LYS A 62 9.92 -3.09 -1.16
CA LYS A 62 11.33 -3.03 -0.77
C LYS A 62 11.71 -4.15 0.19
N MET A 63 10.87 -4.41 1.20
CA MET A 63 11.09 -5.49 2.16
C MET A 63 11.12 -6.86 1.44
N LEU A 64 10.11 -7.16 0.62
CA LEU A 64 10.00 -8.43 -0.10
C LEU A 64 11.20 -8.72 -1.01
N ILE A 65 11.68 -7.70 -1.73
CA ILE A 65 12.82 -7.84 -2.66
C ILE A 65 14.13 -8.11 -1.93
N ASN A 66 14.28 -7.56 -0.72
CA ASN A 66 15.46 -7.74 0.12
C ASN A 66 15.40 -9.00 0.98
N GLU A 67 14.20 -9.55 1.23
CA GLU A 67 14.01 -10.77 2.04
C GLU A 67 14.41 -12.04 1.28
N SER A 68 14.26 -12.07 -0.05
CA SER A 68 14.62 -13.23 -0.87
C SER A 68 15.19 -12.84 -2.23
N GLU A 69 16.29 -13.49 -2.61
CA GLU A 69 16.91 -13.28 -3.93
C GLU A 69 16.06 -13.78 -5.09
N GLU A 70 15.22 -14.79 -4.86
CA GLU A 70 14.46 -15.51 -5.88
C GLU A 70 12.98 -15.12 -5.93
N VAL A 71 12.55 -14.14 -5.14
CA VAL A 71 11.14 -13.72 -5.11
C VAL A 71 10.68 -13.27 -6.51
N LYS A 72 9.61 -13.92 -6.99
CA LYS A 72 9.02 -13.59 -8.29
C LYS A 72 8.24 -12.28 -8.18
N HIS A 73 8.45 -11.37 -9.12
CA HIS A 73 7.75 -10.09 -9.14
C HIS A 73 6.22 -10.23 -9.19
N PHE A 74 5.70 -11.31 -9.79
CA PHE A 74 4.25 -11.57 -9.81
C PHE A 74 3.69 -11.79 -8.40
N ILE A 75 4.43 -12.47 -7.52
CA ILE A 75 4.02 -12.67 -6.13
C ILE A 75 3.99 -11.34 -5.40
N ILE A 76 5.00 -10.50 -5.61
CA ILE A 76 5.05 -9.14 -5.03
C ILE A 76 3.88 -8.29 -5.53
N ALA A 77 3.59 -8.32 -6.84
CA ALA A 77 2.48 -7.59 -7.42
C ALA A 77 1.16 -7.97 -6.74
N ASN A 78 0.88 -9.28 -6.63
CA ASN A 78 -0.33 -9.79 -6.00
C ASN A 78 -0.43 -9.37 -4.51
N GLU A 79 0.67 -9.45 -3.76
CA GLU A 79 0.71 -9.04 -2.35
C GLU A 79 0.36 -7.57 -2.11
N ILE A 80 0.69 -6.69 -3.06
CA ILE A 80 0.35 -5.26 -2.96
C ILE A 80 -0.88 -4.87 -3.79
N GLY A 81 -1.66 -5.83 -4.26
CA GLY A 81 -2.92 -5.61 -4.96
C GLY A 81 -2.75 -5.08 -6.39
N LEU A 82 -1.65 -5.46 -7.05
CA LEU A 82 -1.41 -5.17 -8.46
C LEU A 82 -1.66 -6.43 -9.30
N PRO A 83 -2.19 -6.28 -10.53
CA PRO A 83 -2.62 -7.42 -11.35
C PRO A 83 -1.45 -8.26 -11.88
N ASP A 84 -0.30 -7.65 -12.13
CA ASP A 84 0.84 -8.33 -12.74
C ASP A 84 2.19 -7.59 -12.50
N GLU A 85 3.27 -8.20 -12.98
CA GLU A 85 4.63 -7.67 -12.87
C GLU A 85 4.83 -6.35 -13.63
N GLN A 86 4.10 -6.12 -14.71
CA GLN A 86 4.19 -4.88 -15.48
C GLN A 86 3.56 -3.72 -14.69
N ALA A 87 2.44 -3.97 -14.00
CA ALA A 87 1.83 -3.03 -13.09
C ALA A 87 2.77 -2.71 -11.92
N LEU A 88 3.44 -3.73 -11.35
CA LEU A 88 4.47 -3.51 -10.33
C LEU A 88 5.62 -2.66 -10.84
N TYR A 89 6.15 -2.96 -12.03
CA TYR A 89 7.21 -2.16 -12.65
C TYR A 89 6.79 -0.71 -12.82
N LYS A 90 5.61 -0.46 -13.40
CA LYS A 90 5.07 0.90 -13.60
C LYS A 90 4.88 1.63 -12.27
N PHE A 91 4.31 0.95 -11.28
CA PHE A 91 4.08 1.49 -9.94
C PHE A 91 5.40 1.93 -9.28
N MET A 92 6.41 1.06 -9.27
CA MET A 92 7.72 1.39 -8.68
C MET A 92 8.43 2.49 -9.46
N LYS A 93 8.43 2.43 -10.80
CA LYS A 93 9.08 3.44 -11.64
C LYS A 93 8.45 4.82 -11.44
N TYR A 94 7.12 4.88 -11.37
CA TYR A 94 6.38 6.12 -11.17
C TYR A 94 6.61 6.74 -9.79
N HIS A 95 6.61 5.93 -8.73
CA HIS A 95 6.69 6.46 -7.36
C HIS A 95 8.11 6.58 -6.79
N THR A 96 9.08 5.81 -7.29
CA THR A 96 10.44 5.77 -6.75
C THR A 96 11.52 6.12 -7.77
N GLY A 97 11.19 6.15 -9.07
CA GLY A 97 12.17 6.30 -10.16
C GLY A 97 12.98 5.02 -10.46
N GLN A 98 12.87 3.99 -9.62
CA GLN A 98 13.60 2.73 -9.72
C GLN A 98 12.67 1.58 -10.14
N SER A 99 13.20 0.59 -10.86
CA SER A 99 12.49 -0.67 -11.10
C SER A 99 12.58 -1.56 -9.86
N PRO A 100 11.68 -2.56 -9.71
CA PRO A 100 11.79 -3.56 -8.63
C PRO A 100 13.21 -4.16 -8.52
N SER A 101 13.78 -4.63 -9.63
CA SER A 101 15.14 -5.20 -9.64
C SER A 101 16.24 -4.19 -9.30
N GLY A 102 16.06 -2.90 -9.61
CA GLY A 102 17.05 -1.85 -9.33
C GLY A 102 17.06 -1.37 -7.88
N ILE A 103 16.09 -1.80 -7.07
CA ILE A 103 15.98 -1.46 -5.65
C ILE A 103 16.80 -2.37 -4.76
N ARG A 104 17.10 -3.59 -5.22
CA ARG A 104 17.86 -4.59 -4.45
C ARG A 104 19.17 -3.95 -4.00
N GLN A 105 19.28 -3.76 -2.69
CA GLN A 105 20.53 -3.30 -2.08
C GLN A 105 21.40 -4.55 -1.91
N VAL A 106 22.49 -4.59 -2.68
CA VAL A 106 23.58 -5.57 -2.53
C VAL A 106 24.31 -5.35 -1.21
#